data_AF-A0A158CMV8-F1
#
_entry.id   AF-A0A158CMV8-F1
#
_cell.length_a   1.000
_cell.length_b   1.000
_cell.length_c   1.000
_cell.angle_alpha   90.00
_cell.angle_beta   90.00
_cell.angle_gamma   90.00
#
_symmetry.space_group_name_H-M   'P 1'
#
loop_
_entity.id
_entity.type
_entity.pdbx_description
1 polymer ?
#
loop_
_entity_poly.entity_id
_entity_poly.type
_entity_poly.pdbx_seq_one_letter_code
_entity_poly.pdbx_strand_id
1 'polypeptide(L)'
;MADLVDIDVEEEVASLQSGALSDWPSWDFCLLYNSAPYKSIKLAAPSPEAAADTMTQLVQRLNAIAQGLNYPPLFGWASGCC
;
A
#
# COMPACT_ATOMS: atom_id res chain seq x y z
N MET A 1 -17.79 8.50 -24.76
CA MET A 1 -17.71 7.22 -24.01
C MET A 1 -16.39 7.24 -23.28
N ALA A 2 -16.44 7.41 -21.95
CA ALA A 2 -15.25 7.44 -21.11
C ALA A 2 -14.82 5.99 -20.86
N ASP A 3 -13.66 5.66 -21.39
CA ASP A 3 -12.96 4.40 -21.16
C ASP A 3 -12.60 4.38 -19.67
N LEU A 4 -13.20 3.44 -18.93
CA LEU A 4 -12.82 3.17 -17.55
C LEU A 4 -11.35 2.74 -17.60
N VAL A 5 -10.46 3.59 -17.09
CA VAL A 5 -9.09 3.19 -16.82
C VAL A 5 -9.17 2.16 -15.70
N ASP A 6 -9.25 0.91 -16.13
CA ASP A 6 -9.00 -0.30 -15.36
C ASP A 6 -7.52 -0.25 -14.96
N ILE A 7 -7.22 0.53 -13.91
CA ILE A 7 -5.90 0.47 -13.28
C ILE A 7 -5.91 -0.84 -12.52
N ASP A 8 -5.51 -1.91 -13.20
CA ASP A 8 -5.31 -3.22 -12.63
C ASP A 8 -4.14 -3.13 -11.62
N VAL A 9 -4.51 -2.79 -10.39
CA VAL A 9 -3.57 -2.71 -9.26
C VAL A 9 -2.91 -4.06 -9.02
N GLU A 10 -3.53 -5.16 -9.45
CA GLU A 10 -2.96 -6.50 -9.34
C GLU A 10 -1.78 -6.69 -10.32
N GLU A 11 -1.82 -6.13 -11.52
CA GLU A 11 -0.79 -6.22 -12.55
C GLU A 11 0.46 -5.40 -12.20
N GLU A 12 0.30 -4.20 -11.63
CA GLU A 12 1.42 -3.39 -11.12
C GLU A 12 2.11 -4.05 -9.92
N VAL A 13 1.32 -4.67 -9.01
CA VAL A 13 1.86 -5.43 -7.86
C VAL A 13 2.56 -6.71 -8.33
N ALA A 14 1.99 -7.41 -9.32
CA ALA A 14 2.57 -8.62 -9.89
C ALA A 14 3.87 -8.35 -10.66
N SER A 15 3.96 -7.23 -11.37
CA SER A 15 5.19 -6.84 -12.09
C SER A 15 6.33 -6.46 -11.15
N LEU A 16 6.04 -5.84 -10.01
CA LEU A 16 7.03 -5.61 -8.96
C LEU A 16 7.45 -6.93 -8.29
N GLN A 17 6.55 -7.92 -8.20
CA GLN A 17 6.78 -9.23 -7.58
C GLN A 17 7.59 -10.24 -8.40
N SER A 18 7.56 -10.16 -9.73
CA SER A 18 7.98 -11.28 -10.58
C SER A 18 9.50 -11.47 -10.76
N GLY A 19 10.34 -10.56 -10.25
CA GLY A 19 11.79 -10.63 -10.46
C GLY A 19 12.66 -11.16 -9.29
N ALA A 20 12.23 -10.96 -8.04
CA ALA A 20 13.14 -11.15 -6.89
C ALA A 20 12.47 -11.44 -5.53
N LEU A 21 11.14 -11.56 -5.45
CA LEU A 21 10.41 -11.53 -4.17
C LEU A 21 10.11 -12.90 -3.53
N SER A 22 10.44 -14.01 -4.20
CA SER A 22 10.08 -15.36 -3.73
C SER A 22 10.83 -15.84 -2.49
N ASP A 23 11.87 -15.15 -2.03
CA ASP A 23 12.67 -15.51 -0.84
C ASP A 23 12.63 -14.45 0.27
N TRP A 24 11.93 -13.34 0.04
CA TRP A 24 11.92 -12.23 0.98
C TRP A 24 10.89 -12.45 2.10
N PRO A 25 11.26 -12.19 3.37
CA PRO A 25 10.33 -12.26 4.48
C PRO A 25 9.16 -11.30 4.24
N SER A 26 7.96 -11.76 4.55
CA SER A 26 6.76 -10.93 4.53
C SER A 26 6.57 -10.24 5.87
N TRP A 27 6.21 -8.95 5.84
CA TRP A 27 5.78 -8.21 7.02
C TRP A 27 4.31 -7.84 6.91
N ASP A 28 3.62 -8.03 8.03
CA ASP A 28 2.22 -7.67 8.21
C ASP A 28 2.09 -6.20 8.65
N PHE A 29 1.31 -5.47 7.88
CA PHE A 29 0.92 -4.09 8.16
C PHE A 29 -0.59 -3.96 8.21
N CYS A 30 -1.06 -3.02 9.03
CA CYS A 30 -2.45 -2.63 9.09
C CYS A 30 -2.63 -1.28 8.39
N LEU A 31 -3.41 -1.26 7.32
CA LEU A 31 -3.84 -0.01 6.68
C LEU A 31 -4.98 0.59 7.51
N LEU A 32 -4.84 1.87 7.85
CA LEU A 32 -5.84 2.64 8.56
C LEU A 32 -6.60 3.52 7.56
N TYR A 33 -7.93 3.52 7.66
CA TYR A 33 -8.80 4.47 6.98
C TYR A 33 -9.52 5.30 8.03
N ASN A 34 -9.34 6.63 7.99
CA ASN A 34 -9.89 7.56 8.97
C ASN A 34 -9.58 7.14 10.43
N SER A 35 -8.34 6.72 10.68
CA SER A 35 -7.85 6.19 11.98
C SER A 35 -8.47 4.87 12.45
N ALA A 36 -9.29 4.20 11.63
CA ALA A 36 -9.81 2.86 11.91
C ALA A 36 -9.06 1.79 11.10
N PRO A 37 -8.83 0.58 11.66
CA PRO A 37 -8.24 -0.52 10.91
C PRO A 37 -9.16 -0.90 9.75
N TYR A 38 -8.63 -0.80 8.53
CA TYR A 38 -9.36 -1.05 7.30
C TYR A 38 -9.01 -2.41 6.70
N LYS A 39 -7.71 -2.67 6.52
CA LYS A 39 -7.25 -3.88 5.84
C LYS A 39 -5.82 -4.25 6.24
N SER A 40 -5.57 -5.55 6.40
CA SER A 40 -4.23 -6.10 6.57
C SER A 40 -3.53 -6.23 5.20
N ILE A 41 -2.29 -5.79 5.13
CA ILE A 41 -1.44 -5.86 3.92
C ILE A 41 -0.15 -6.59 4.29
N LYS A 42 0.20 -7.60 3.51
CA LYS A 42 1.48 -8.30 3.61
C LYS A 42 2.41 -7.78 2.53
N LEU A 43 3.56 -7.25 2.92
CA LEU A 43 4.59 -6.79 2.01
C LEU A 43 5.83 -7.67 2.15
N ALA A 44 6.28 -8.24 1.04
CA ALA A 44 7.59 -8.85 0.95
C ALA A 44 8.61 -7.77 0.56
N ALA A 45 9.73 -7.74 1.25
CA ALA A 45 10.84 -6.79 1.06
C ALA A 45 12.10 -7.40 1.74
N PRO A 46 13.28 -6.76 1.67
CA PRO A 46 14.52 -7.33 2.24
C PRO A 46 14.75 -7.01 3.72
N SER A 47 14.14 -5.94 4.26
CA SER A 47 14.19 -5.58 5.69
C SER A 47 12.87 -4.95 6.17
N PRO A 48 12.56 -4.99 7.48
CA PRO A 48 11.36 -4.34 8.02
C PRO A 48 11.35 -2.83 7.77
N GLU A 49 12.53 -2.19 7.71
CA GLU A 49 12.68 -0.77 7.34
C GLU A 49 12.26 -0.54 5.89
N ALA A 50 12.74 -1.37 4.94
CA ALA A 50 12.37 -1.26 3.54
C ALA A 50 10.86 -1.45 3.31
N ALA A 51 10.24 -2.33 4.09
CA ALA A 51 8.80 -2.55 4.04
C ALA A 51 8.01 -1.38 4.66
N ALA A 52 8.49 -0.80 5.76
CA ALA A 52 7.93 0.41 6.36
C ALA A 52 8.04 1.63 5.41
N ASP A 53 9.17 1.78 4.72
CA ASP A 53 9.36 2.80 3.68
C ASP A 53 8.35 2.61 2.54
N THR A 54 8.14 1.37 2.11
CA THR A 54 7.17 1.02 1.06
C THR A 54 5.74 1.33 1.49
N MET A 55 5.34 0.97 2.71
CA MET A 55 4.02 1.34 3.26
C MET A 55 3.85 2.85 3.38
N THR A 56 4.90 3.55 3.79
CA THR A 56 4.88 5.01 3.91
C THR A 56 4.66 5.65 2.55
N GLN A 57 5.37 5.19 1.52
CA GLN A 57 5.18 5.67 0.14
C GLN A 57 3.78 5.36 -0.38
N LEU A 58 3.24 4.18 -0.10
CA LEU A 58 1.87 3.79 -0.48
C LEU A 58 0.84 4.73 0.15
N VAL A 59 0.92 4.94 1.47
CA VAL A 59 0.01 5.83 2.20
C VAL A 59 0.14 7.28 1.74
N GLN A 60 1.35 7.75 1.46
CA GLN A 60 1.56 9.09 0.90
C GLN A 60 0.89 9.25 -0.46
N ARG A 61 1.00 8.27 -1.36
CA ARG A 61 0.31 8.30 -2.66
C ARG A 61 -1.21 8.31 -2.50
N LEU A 62 -1.76 7.46 -1.62
CA LEU A 62 -3.19 7.44 -1.33
C LEU A 62 -3.69 8.78 -0.78
N ASN A 63 -2.93 9.39 0.13
CA ASN A 63 -3.26 10.71 0.68
C ASN A 63 -3.12 11.82 -0.37
N ALA A 64 -2.15 11.75 -1.28
CA ALA A 64 -2.02 12.71 -2.38
C ALA A 64 -3.23 12.65 -3.32
N ILE A 65 -3.74 11.46 -3.63
CA ILE A 65 -4.98 11.27 -4.40
C ILE A 65 -6.18 11.87 -3.66
N ALA A 66 -6.30 11.60 -2.35
CA ALA A 66 -7.36 12.16 -1.52
C ALA A 66 -7.33 13.70 -1.50
N GLN A 67 -6.15 14.28 -1.35
CA GLN A 67 -5.95 15.74 -1.38
C GLN A 67 -6.33 16.34 -2.75
N GLY A 68 -6.02 15.65 -3.85
CA GLY A 68 -6.46 16.05 -5.19
C GLY A 68 -7.99 16.12 -5.34
N LEU A 69 -8.73 15.39 -4.49
CA LEU A 69 -10.19 15.37 -4.43
C LEU A 69 -10.76 16.28 -3.30
N ASN A 70 -9.94 17.17 -2.72
CA ASN A 70 -10.29 18.02 -1.56
C ASN A 70 -10.61 17.25 -0.26
N TYR A 71 -10.13 16.02 -0.11
CA TYR A 71 -10.23 15.28 1.14
C TYR A 71 -8.96 15.47 2.01
N PRO A 72 -9.10 15.50 3.35
CA PRO A 72 -7.94 15.47 4.25
C PRO A 72 -7.16 14.14 4.12
N PRO A 73 -5.97 14.01 4.72
CA PRO A 73 -5.27 12.73 4.77
C PRO A 73 -6.12 11.70 5.53
N LEU A 74 -6.69 10.74 4.81
CA LEU A 74 -7.56 9.70 5.34
C LEU A 74 -6.82 8.38 5.57
N PHE A 75 -5.68 8.19 4.92
CA PHE A 75 -4.97 6.93 4.93
C PHE A 75 -3.79 6.99 5.90
N GLY A 76 -3.63 5.91 6.68
CA GLY A 76 -2.51 5.70 7.58
C GLY A 76 -2.07 4.24 7.52
N TRP A 77 -0.98 3.92 8.21
CA TRP A 77 -0.58 2.54 8.42
C TRP A 77 0.00 2.35 9.83
N ALA A 78 -0.12 1.14 10.35
CA ALA A 78 0.51 0.69 11.59
C ALA A 78 1.22 -0.65 11.35
N SER A 79 2.35 -0.89 12.02
CA SER A 79 2.99 -2.20 12.03
C SER A 79 2.29 -3.13 13.03
N GLY A 80 2.05 -4.38 12.63
CA GLY A 80 1.40 -5.38 13.46
C GLY A 80 -0.01 -5.77 13.00
N CYS A 81 -0.71 -6.55 13.83
CA CYS A 81 -2.07 -6.99 13.54
C CYS A 81 -3.07 -5.83 13.63
N CYS A 82 -3.90 -5.71 12.59
CA CYS A 82 -5.28 -5.27 12.78
C CYS A 82 -6.00 -6.32 13.66
#